data_AF-B0MT30-F1
#
_entry.id   AF-B0MT30-F1
#
_cell.length_a   1.000
_cell.length_b   1.000
_cell.length_c   1.000
_cell.angle_alpha   90.00
_cell.angle_beta   90.00
_cell.angle_gamma   90.00
#
_symmetry.space_group_name_H-M   'P 1'
#
loop_
_entity.id
_entity.type
_entity.pdbx_description
1 polymer ?
#
loop_
_entity_poly.entity_id
_entity_poly.type
_entity_poly.pdbx_seq_one_letter_code
_entity_poly.pdbx_strand_id
1 'polypeptide(L)'
;MNIILYGIPADTAELIAGRYDLELIHSIEEIGTCGALLPVPKITAPRQLLALYNALMRHEDAIDAVIICGSETCGAAGTICYGAPPGKIFTLCGDPGGEELEAELFRLLDAIFTQANRINL
;
A
#
# COMPACT_ATOMS: atom_id res chain seq x y z
N MET A 1 2.48 -1.11 -12.10
CA MET A 1 2.09 -0.28 -10.96
C MET A 1 2.34 -1.09 -9.70
N ASN A 2 3.22 -0.64 -8.82
CA ASN A 2 3.62 -1.33 -7.59
C ASN A 2 3.01 -0.62 -6.38
N ILE A 3 2.17 -1.34 -5.65
CA ILE A 3 1.35 -0.78 -4.57
C ILE A 3 1.67 -1.50 -3.27
N ILE A 4 1.83 -0.74 -2.20
CA ILE A 4 1.99 -1.24 -0.84
C ILE A 4 0.73 -0.95 -0.05
N LEU A 5 0.11 -1.99 0.51
CA LEU A 5 -1.10 -1.87 1.34
C LEU A 5 -0.76 -2.17 2.80
N TYR A 6 -0.77 -1.15 3.64
CA TYR A 6 -0.46 -1.30 5.05
C TYR A 6 -1.73 -1.44 5.89
N GLY A 7 -1.77 -2.46 6.74
CA GLY A 7 -2.77 -2.59 7.79
C GLY A 7 -4.11 -3.19 7.35
N ILE A 8 -4.17 -3.82 6.17
CA ILE A 8 -5.37 -4.55 5.72
C ILE A 8 -5.28 -6.06 5.98
N PRO A 9 -6.42 -6.77 6.09
CA PRO A 9 -6.47 -8.23 6.09
C PRO A 9 -5.91 -8.83 4.79
N ALA A 10 -5.40 -10.07 4.87
CA ALA A 10 -4.88 -10.80 3.72
C ALA A 10 -5.95 -11.06 2.65
N ASP A 11 -7.16 -11.47 3.05
CA ASP A 11 -8.28 -11.75 2.16
C ASP A 11 -8.64 -10.52 1.29
N THR A 12 -8.66 -9.32 1.90
CA THR A 12 -8.90 -8.07 1.17
C THR A 12 -7.75 -7.78 0.18
N ALA A 13 -6.50 -8.07 0.55
CA ALA A 13 -5.36 -7.89 -0.36
C ALA A 13 -5.43 -8.83 -1.57
N GLU A 14 -5.83 -10.09 -1.38
CA GLU A 14 -6.02 -11.06 -2.47
C GLU A 14 -7.12 -10.61 -3.45
N LEU A 15 -8.23 -10.11 -2.92
CA LEU A 15 -9.32 -9.55 -3.74
C LEU A 15 -8.85 -8.37 -4.60
N ILE A 16 -8.03 -7.49 -4.03
CA ILE A 16 -7.47 -6.33 -4.73
C ILE A 16 -6.49 -6.79 -5.81
N ALA A 17 -5.57 -7.70 -5.48
CA ALA A 17 -4.62 -8.23 -6.44
C ALA A 17 -5.33 -8.82 -7.67
N GLY A 18 -6.37 -9.63 -7.45
CA GLY A 18 -7.16 -10.21 -8.53
C GLY A 18 -7.95 -9.18 -9.34
N ARG A 19 -8.51 -8.14 -8.71
CA ARG A 19 -9.31 -7.11 -9.40
C ARG A 19 -8.45 -6.22 -10.32
N TYR A 20 -7.24 -5.88 -9.89
CA TYR A 20 -6.36 -4.95 -10.60
C TYR A 20 -5.23 -5.64 -11.38
N ASP A 21 -5.29 -6.98 -11.51
CA ASP A 21 -4.30 -7.80 -12.21
C ASP A 21 -2.86 -7.54 -11.69
N LEU A 22 -2.71 -7.51 -10.37
CA LEU A 22 -1.43 -7.31 -9.69
C LEU A 22 -0.89 -8.62 -9.14
N GLU A 23 0.41 -8.81 -9.22
CA GLU A 23 1.10 -9.92 -8.58
C GLU A 23 1.18 -9.71 -7.07
N LEU A 24 0.60 -10.61 -6.29
CA LEU A 24 0.70 -10.57 -4.83
C LEU A 24 2.11 -11.02 -4.41
N ILE A 25 2.86 -10.13 -3.80
CA ILE A 25 4.24 -10.38 -3.33
C ILE A 25 4.31 -10.37 -1.81
N HIS A 26 5.35 -10.99 -1.25
CA HIS A 26 5.49 -11.13 0.21
C HIS A 26 6.64 -10.31 0.79
N SER A 27 7.50 -9.77 -0.07
CA SER A 27 8.62 -8.93 0.30
C SER A 27 8.74 -7.76 -0.67
N ILE A 28 9.10 -6.59 -0.15
CA ILE A 28 9.43 -5.42 -0.97
C ILE A 28 10.63 -5.66 -1.90
N GLU A 29 11.50 -6.62 -1.57
CA GLU A 29 12.62 -7.01 -2.43
C GLU A 29 12.17 -7.78 -3.68
N GLU A 30 10.92 -8.24 -3.73
CA GLU A 30 10.31 -8.88 -4.90
C GLU A 30 9.70 -7.85 -5.86
N ILE A 31 9.69 -6.55 -5.51
CA ILE A 31 9.21 -5.51 -6.40
C ILE A 31 10.04 -5.52 -7.69
N GLY A 32 9.37 -5.82 -8.79
CA GLY A 32 9.96 -5.91 -10.12
C GLY A 32 9.35 -4.90 -11.10
N THR A 33 9.48 -5.21 -12.38
CA THR A 33 8.94 -4.40 -13.48
C THR A 33 7.46 -4.67 -13.76
N CYS A 34 6.93 -5.79 -13.27
CA CYS A 34 5.51 -6.14 -13.37
C CYS A 34 4.73 -5.52 -12.20
N GLY A 35 3.45 -5.20 -12.40
CA GLY A 35 2.64 -4.58 -11.35
C GLY A 35 2.48 -5.51 -10.15
N ALA A 36 2.93 -5.08 -8.98
CA ALA A 36 2.91 -5.87 -7.76
C ALA A 36 2.05 -5.23 -6.64
N LEU A 37 1.53 -6.09 -5.76
CA LEU A 37 0.82 -5.70 -4.55
C LEU A 37 1.51 -6.33 -3.33
N LEU A 38 2.02 -5.49 -2.43
CA LEU A 38 2.62 -5.92 -1.16
C LEU A 38 1.67 -5.62 0.01
N PRO A 39 0.96 -6.63 0.56
CA PRO A 39 0.26 -6.48 1.82
C PRO A 39 1.27 -6.46 2.98
N VAL A 40 1.25 -5.39 3.75
CA VAL A 40 2.05 -5.24 4.97
C VAL A 40 1.11 -5.31 6.16
N PRO A 41 1.22 -6.34 7.02
CA PRO A 41 0.40 -6.44 8.21
C PRO A 41 0.74 -5.30 9.18
N LYS A 42 -0.16 -5.05 10.14
CA LYS A 42 0.10 -4.06 11.18
C LYS A 42 1.35 -4.44 11.99
N ILE A 43 2.40 -3.66 11.86
CA ILE A 43 3.66 -3.85 12.56
C ILE A 43 3.57 -3.18 13.94
N THR A 44 3.82 -3.95 15.00
CA THR A 44 3.86 -3.46 16.38
C THR A 44 5.28 -3.33 16.93
N ALA A 45 6.25 -4.03 16.32
CA ALA A 45 7.65 -4.00 16.77
C ALA A 45 8.43 -2.85 16.09
N PRO A 46 9.06 -1.93 16.84
CA PRO A 46 9.81 -0.80 16.27
C PRO A 46 10.93 -1.21 15.30
N ARG A 47 11.60 -2.34 15.55
CA ARG A 47 12.65 -2.87 14.67
C ARG A 47 12.13 -3.27 13.29
N GLN A 48 10.96 -3.89 13.23
CA GLN A 48 10.32 -4.27 11.96
C GLN A 48 9.86 -3.03 11.21
N LEU A 49 9.37 -2.01 11.92
CA LEU A 49 8.97 -0.75 11.32
C LEU A 49 10.16 -0.01 10.69
N LEU A 50 11.30 0.02 11.38
CA LEU A 50 12.54 0.58 10.83
C LEU A 50 13.05 -0.21 9.61
N ALA A 51 12.92 -1.54 9.63
CA ALA A 51 13.29 -2.37 8.48
C ALA A 51 12.41 -2.06 7.26
N LEU A 52 11.09 -1.96 7.46
CA LEU A 52 10.14 -1.54 6.43
C LEU A 52 10.49 -0.15 5.90
N TYR A 53 10.68 0.83 6.78
CA TYR A 53 11.09 2.19 6.42
C TYR A 53 12.33 2.20 5.53
N ASN A 54 13.38 1.50 5.95
CA ASN A 54 14.62 1.42 5.18
C ASN A 54 14.43 0.77 3.81
N ALA A 55 13.52 -0.19 3.70
CA ALA A 55 13.25 -0.85 2.45
C ALA A 55 12.41 0.03 1.51
N LEU A 56 11.42 0.76 2.03
CA LEU A 56 10.65 1.76 1.27
C LEU A 56 11.57 2.80 0.63
N MET A 57 12.55 3.30 1.40
CA MET A 57 13.54 4.26 0.91
C MET A 57 14.46 3.70 -0.19
N ARG A 58 14.79 2.40 -0.16
CA ARG A 58 15.64 1.79 -1.19
C ARG A 58 14.89 1.55 -2.50
N HIS A 59 13.59 1.36 -2.43
CA HIS A 59 12.72 1.02 -3.55
C HIS A 59 11.79 2.19 -3.96
N GLU A 60 12.12 3.41 -3.53
CA GLU A 60 11.27 4.61 -3.69
C GLU A 60 10.83 4.83 -5.15
N ASP A 61 11.75 4.66 -6.09
CA ASP A 61 11.50 4.85 -7.52
C ASP A 61 10.58 3.77 -8.12
N ALA A 62 10.61 2.57 -7.55
CA ALA A 62 9.83 1.43 -8.03
C ALA A 62 8.42 1.39 -7.43
N ILE A 63 8.15 2.15 -6.36
CA ILE A 63 6.85 2.18 -5.67
C ILE A 63 5.98 3.28 -6.29
N ASP A 64 4.75 2.94 -6.68
CA ASP A 64 3.81 3.89 -7.26
C ASP A 64 2.80 4.44 -6.25
N ALA A 65 2.44 3.64 -5.24
CA ALA A 65 1.54 4.05 -4.18
C ALA A 65 1.79 3.29 -2.88
N VAL A 66 1.69 4.00 -1.75
CA VAL A 66 1.63 3.43 -0.41
C VAL A 66 0.31 3.85 0.22
N ILE A 67 -0.55 2.88 0.49
CA ILE A 67 -1.88 3.12 1.08
C ILE A 67 -1.87 2.58 2.51
N ILE A 68 -2.14 3.47 3.47
CA ILE A 68 -2.19 3.16 4.90
C ILE A 68 -3.65 3.10 5.33
N CYS A 69 -4.12 1.90 5.66
CA CYS A 69 -5.47 1.67 6.15
C CYS A 69 -5.49 1.68 7.69
N GLY A 70 -6.55 2.26 8.27
CA GLY A 70 -6.72 2.34 9.72
C GLY A 70 -5.69 3.24 10.40
N SER A 71 -5.33 4.35 9.74
CA SER A 71 -4.31 5.31 10.19
C SER A 71 -4.50 5.77 11.65
N GLU A 72 -5.73 5.90 12.11
CA GLU A 72 -6.08 6.32 13.48
C GLU A 72 -5.70 5.30 14.56
N THR A 73 -5.66 4.01 14.20
CA THR A 73 -5.24 2.93 15.11
C THR A 73 -3.78 2.52 14.89
N CYS A 74 -3.13 3.09 13.87
CA CYS A 74 -1.81 2.73 13.42
C CYS A 74 -0.78 3.75 13.91
N GLY A 75 -0.19 3.50 15.10
CA GLY A 75 0.92 4.32 15.62
C GLY A 75 2.15 4.37 14.70
N ALA A 76 2.23 3.47 13.72
CA ALA A 76 3.26 3.42 12.69
C ALA A 76 2.98 4.35 11.48
N ALA A 77 1.75 4.86 11.31
CA ALA A 77 1.37 5.69 10.17
C ALA A 77 2.31 6.91 10.02
N GLY A 78 2.61 7.57 11.15
CA GLY A 78 3.56 8.69 11.16
C GLY A 78 4.96 8.31 10.68
N THR A 79 5.45 7.10 10.95
CA THR A 79 6.79 6.65 10.53
C THR A 79 6.81 6.24 9.06
N ILE A 80 5.74 5.61 8.57
CA ILE A 80 5.60 5.20 7.17
C ILE A 80 5.47 6.43 6.27
N CYS A 81 4.77 7.48 6.73
CA CYS A 81 4.64 8.73 5.98
C CYS A 81 5.98 9.44 5.70
N TYR A 82 7.03 9.18 6.48
CA TYR A 82 8.37 9.74 6.22
C TYR A 82 9.24 8.87 5.31
N GLY A 83 8.87 7.60 5.09
CA GLY A 83 9.68 6.64 4.33
C GLY A 83 9.13 6.33 2.95
N ALA A 84 7.89 6.73 2.69
CA ALA A 84 7.25 6.54 1.40
C ALA A 84 7.48 7.77 0.49
N PRO A 85 7.53 7.56 -0.85
CA PRO A 85 7.83 8.61 -1.81
C PRO A 85 6.87 9.81 -1.69
N PRO A 86 7.36 11.07 -1.77
CA PRO A 86 6.50 12.25 -1.71
C PRO A 86 5.41 12.23 -2.79
N GLY A 87 4.16 12.45 -2.40
CA GLY A 87 3.01 12.46 -3.33
C GLY A 87 2.47 11.08 -3.73
N LYS A 88 3.04 9.98 -3.18
CA LYS A 88 2.57 8.60 -3.41
C LYS A 88 1.91 7.97 -2.16
N ILE A 89 1.73 8.76 -1.09
CA ILE A 89 1.15 8.29 0.17
C ILE A 89 -0.33 8.63 0.23
N PHE A 90 -1.14 7.63 0.54
CA PHE A 90 -2.57 7.77 0.76
C PHE A 90 -2.95 7.15 2.11
N THR A 91 -3.89 7.78 2.82
CA THR A 91 -4.36 7.31 4.13
C THR A 91 -5.86 7.14 4.11
N LEU A 92 -6.33 5.98 4.56
CA LEU A 92 -7.74 5.68 4.75
C LEU A 92 -8.07 5.58 6.25
N CYS A 93 -9.19 6.15 6.63
CA CYS A 93 -9.72 6.09 7.99
C CYS A 93 -10.71 4.93 8.11
N GLY A 94 -10.90 4.41 9.33
CA GLY A 94 -11.82 3.30 9.59
C GLY A 94 -11.14 2.01 10.03
N ASP A 95 -11.97 1.04 10.43
CA ASP A 95 -11.53 -0.23 10.98
C ASP A 95 -11.10 -1.20 9.86
N PRO A 96 -9.89 -1.81 9.94
CA PRO A 96 -9.47 -2.83 8.98
C PRO A 96 -10.42 -4.03 8.94
N GLY A 97 -11.09 -4.22 7.79
CA GLY A 97 -12.08 -5.28 7.56
C GLY A 97 -13.53 -4.83 7.55
N GLY A 98 -13.81 -3.53 7.72
CA GLY A 98 -15.14 -2.97 7.50
C GLY A 98 -15.45 -2.78 6.01
N GLU A 99 -16.68 -3.08 5.60
CA GLU A 99 -17.16 -2.88 4.21
C GLU A 99 -16.95 -1.44 3.72
N GLU A 100 -17.05 -0.45 4.62
CA GLU A 100 -16.83 0.97 4.31
C GLU A 100 -15.39 1.25 3.87
N LEU A 101 -14.42 0.67 4.59
CA LEU A 101 -12.99 0.80 4.26
C LEU A 101 -12.68 0.15 2.92
N GLU A 102 -13.25 -1.03 2.64
CA GLU A 102 -13.07 -1.69 1.35
C GLU A 102 -13.62 -0.84 0.21
N ALA A 103 -14.84 -0.30 0.36
CA ALA A 103 -15.45 0.57 -0.64
C ALA A 103 -14.66 1.86 -0.88
N GLU A 104 -14.01 2.41 0.14
CA GLU A 104 -13.13 3.58 0.02
C GLU A 104 -11.80 3.22 -0.65
N LEU A 105 -11.22 2.07 -0.29
CA LEU A 105 -10.00 1.54 -0.90
C LEU A 105 -10.18 1.28 -2.39
N PHE A 106 -11.28 0.65 -2.81
CA PHE A 106 -11.58 0.48 -4.24
C PHE A 106 -11.75 1.81 -4.96
N ARG A 107 -12.45 2.79 -4.36
CA ARG A 107 -12.59 4.13 -4.95
C ARG A 107 -11.25 4.83 -5.14
N LEU A 108 -10.36 4.73 -4.15
CA LEU A 108 -9.01 5.30 -4.22
C LEU A 108 -8.17 4.62 -5.30
N LEU A 109 -8.16 3.28 -5.33
CA LEU A 109 -7.42 2.52 -6.33
C LEU A 109 -7.94 2.82 -7.74
N ASP A 110 -9.25 2.86 -7.95
CA ASP A 110 -9.85 3.24 -9.24
C ASP A 110 -9.38 4.64 -9.68
N ALA A 111 -9.28 5.60 -8.75
CA ALA A 111 -8.75 6.93 -9.04
C ALA A 111 -7.26 6.91 -9.41
N ILE A 112 -6.43 6.19 -8.66
CA ILE A 112 -4.99 6.03 -8.91
C ILE A 112 -4.75 5.39 -10.29
N PHE A 113 -5.43 4.28 -10.58
CA PHE A 113 -5.33 3.59 -11.87
C PHE A 113 -5.85 4.45 -13.02
N THR A 114 -6.95 5.20 -12.84
CA THR A 114 -7.45 6.12 -13.87
C THR A 114 -6.46 7.26 -14.14
N GLN A 115 -5.84 7.82 -13.10
CA GLN A 115 -4.87 8.90 -13.24
C GLN A 115 -3.58 8.41 -13.91
N ALA A 116 -3.06 7.24 -13.52
CA ALA A 116 -1.92 6.62 -14.16
C ALA A 116 -2.18 6.31 -15.65
N ASN A 117 -3.39 5.86 -15.98
CA ASN A 117 -3.75 5.54 -17.37
C ASN A 117 -3.88 6.79 -18.26
N ARG A 118 -4.19 7.96 -17.69
CA ARG A 118 -4.22 9.24 -18.45
C ARG A 118 -2.83 9.78 -18.80
N ILE A 119 -1.78 9.35 -18.11
CA ILE A 119 -0.39 9.81 -18.37
C ILE A 119 0.24 9.01 -19.53
N ASN A 120 -0.32 7.83 -19.85
CA ASN A 120 0.17 6.94 -20.92
C ASN A 120 -0.58 7.08 -22.27
N LEU A 121 -1.37 8.14 -22.46
CA LEU A 121 -2.08 8.48 -23.71
C LEU A 121 -1.56 9.81 -24.28
#